data_AF-A0A2D4SMH0-F1
#
_entry.id   AF-A0A2D4SMH0-F1
#
_cell.length_a   1.000
_cell.length_b   1.000
_cell.length_c   1.000
_cell.angle_alpha   90.00
_cell.angle_beta   90.00
_cell.angle_gamma   90.00
#
_symmetry.space_group_name_H-M   'P 1'
#
loop_
_entity.id
_entity.type
_entity.pdbx_description
1 polymer ?
#
loop_
_entity_poly.entity_id
_entity_poly.type
_entity_poly.pdbx_seq_one_letter_code
_entity_poly.pdbx_strand_id
1 'polypeptide(L)'
;MNKNLYTPSFRLGVNLVGGGLLVVGLFFAWLYPDQQQIGALVQAAAAVLVGVASLLRGIRGMLQGSVAQSTDQLVAIAVLASASHGDFLTAVSLPLLLDMVRIFEDRTVLGAKEAIRALLALATPEILRIDGEEVYTCSMEDISKDDLVLVRPGMRIGVDGEVVSGWSLVDTSAVSGEIQAQEVQEGSLVYAGTQNISAELRIKVHSVGHDSAMGRVLAILDETISTPRVQAVEEWIGIYVPVALCAAGSILFFTEDLSRSISLLIALCPTALAIAGPSTMVCALNAAARLGVLIQSRDALSLIHSCSVLAIDKTGTLTKGELSLQNYTCSEEDLQIAMQCAQASLHPVSRALVNHAHQQNIPL
;
A
#
# COMPACT_ATOMS: atom_id res chain seq x y z
N MET A 1 -20.21 4.70 15.52
CA MET A 1 -19.71 6.09 15.70
C MET A 1 -19.20 6.58 14.35
N ASN A 2 -19.71 7.73 13.89
CA ASN A 2 -19.77 8.11 12.47
C ASN A 2 -18.39 8.11 11.75
N LYS A 3 -18.15 7.13 10.86
CA LYS A 3 -16.94 7.02 10.02
C LYS A 3 -16.73 8.23 9.07
N ASN A 4 -17.76 9.06 8.88
CA ASN A 4 -17.76 10.21 7.97
C ASN A 4 -16.94 11.42 8.43
N LEU A 5 -16.58 11.54 9.72
CA LEU A 5 -15.77 12.65 10.24
C LEU A 5 -14.27 12.54 9.90
N TYR A 6 -13.83 11.40 9.34
CA TYR A 6 -12.42 11.12 9.06
C TYR A 6 -12.07 11.04 7.58
N THR A 7 -13.03 11.24 6.67
CA THR A 7 -12.71 11.24 5.23
C THR A 7 -11.89 12.49 4.90
N PRO A 8 -10.81 12.37 4.10
CA PRO A 8 -9.96 13.50 3.75
C PRO A 8 -10.72 14.60 3.01
N SER A 9 -11.79 14.25 2.27
CA SER A 9 -12.70 15.19 1.61
C SER A 9 -13.51 16.04 2.60
N PHE A 10 -14.01 15.43 3.68
CA PHE A 10 -14.75 16.16 4.72
C PHE A 10 -13.83 17.12 5.48
N ARG A 11 -12.62 16.66 5.85
CA ARG A 11 -11.59 17.50 6.51
C ARG A 11 -11.20 18.70 5.65
N LEU A 12 -11.01 18.49 4.35
CA LEU A 12 -10.71 19.57 3.41
C LEU A 12 -11.84 20.60 3.37
N GLY A 13 -13.10 20.15 3.32
CA GLY A 13 -14.26 21.04 3.33
C GLY A 13 -14.34 21.91 4.60
N VAL A 14 -14.16 21.30 5.78
CA VAL A 14 -14.13 22.02 7.06
C VAL A 14 -13.00 23.06 7.09
N ASN A 15 -11.80 22.70 6.64
CA ASN A 15 -10.66 23.63 6.64
C ASN A 15 -10.83 24.78 5.65
N LEU A 16 -11.42 24.53 4.47
CA LEU A 16 -11.70 25.60 3.50
C LEU A 16 -12.73 26.59 4.04
N VAL A 17 -13.78 26.09 4.69
CA VAL A 17 -14.79 26.95 5.34
C VAL A 17 -14.17 27.74 6.49
N GLY A 18 -13.38 27.08 7.34
CA GLY A 18 -12.71 27.73 8.47
C GLY A 18 -11.69 28.77 8.04
N GLY A 19 -10.85 28.46 7.05
CA GLY A 19 -9.91 29.41 6.47
C GLY A 19 -10.61 30.59 5.79
N GLY A 20 -11.71 30.33 5.07
CA GLY A 20 -12.55 31.36 4.48
C GLY A 20 -13.14 32.30 5.53
N LEU A 21 -13.70 31.76 6.63
CA LEU A 21 -14.22 32.55 7.75
C LEU A 21 -13.12 33.39 8.41
N LEU A 22 -11.90 32.87 8.55
CA LEU A 22 -10.77 33.64 9.07
C LEU A 22 -10.42 34.82 8.17
N VAL A 23 -10.33 34.61 6.85
CA VAL A 23 -10.06 35.69 5.89
C VAL A 23 -11.17 36.75 5.93
N VAL A 24 -12.43 36.32 5.97
CA VAL A 24 -13.58 37.23 6.09
C VAL A 24 -13.52 38.02 7.40
N GLY A 25 -13.20 37.37 8.51
CA GLY A 25 -13.06 38.02 9.81
C GLY A 25 -11.93 39.04 9.87
N LEU A 26 -10.78 38.76 9.24
CA LEU A 26 -9.67 39.71 9.10
C LEU A 26 -10.02 40.88 8.18
N PHE A 27 -10.65 40.59 7.04
CA PHE A 27 -11.08 41.61 6.08
C PHE A 27 -12.12 42.55 6.69
N PHE A 28 -13.06 42.01 7.48
CA PHE A 28 -14.06 42.81 8.18
C PHE A 28 -13.43 43.70 9.26
N ALA A 29 -12.48 43.17 10.02
CA ALA A 29 -11.74 43.96 11.01
C ALA A 29 -10.90 45.09 10.39
N TRP A 30 -10.42 44.89 9.15
CA TRP A 30 -9.73 45.92 8.37
C TRP A 30 -10.69 46.98 7.81
N LEU A 31 -11.83 46.56 7.26
CA LEU A 31 -12.80 47.45 6.60
C LEU A 31 -13.61 48.28 7.59
N TYR A 32 -13.90 47.73 8.77
CA TYR A 32 -14.68 48.40 9.83
C TYR A 32 -13.92 48.38 11.16
N PRO A 33 -12.92 49.27 11.35
CA PRO A 33 -12.14 49.36 12.58
C PRO A 33 -12.98 49.67 13.82
N ASP A 34 -14.12 50.35 13.66
CA ASP A 34 -15.04 50.67 14.76
C ASP A 34 -15.89 49.47 15.22
N GLN A 35 -15.91 48.36 14.46
CA GLN A 35 -16.71 47.16 14.76
C GLN A 35 -15.84 45.89 14.90
N GLN A 36 -14.71 45.99 15.61
CA GLN A 36 -13.81 44.85 15.85
C GLN A 36 -14.48 43.62 16.46
N GLN A 37 -15.58 43.81 17.22
CA GLN A 37 -16.33 42.71 17.84
C GLN A 37 -16.93 41.74 16.81
N ILE A 38 -17.40 42.23 15.66
CA ILE A 38 -17.99 41.38 14.62
C ILE A 38 -16.89 40.54 13.94
N GLY A 39 -15.74 41.17 13.64
CA GLY A 39 -14.57 40.45 13.12
C GLY A 39 -14.11 39.35 14.09
N ALA A 40 -14.04 39.66 15.38
CA ALA A 40 -13.65 38.70 16.42
C ALA A 40 -14.65 37.53 16.55
N LEU A 41 -15.95 37.77 16.47
CA LEU A 41 -16.98 36.71 16.49
C LEU A 41 -16.86 35.76 15.30
N VAL A 42 -16.60 36.30 14.10
CA VAL A 42 -16.40 35.49 12.89
C VAL A 42 -15.12 34.63 13.01
N GLN A 43 -14.04 35.21 13.54
CA GLN A 43 -12.80 34.47 13.79
C GLN A 43 -12.96 33.42 14.90
N ALA A 44 -13.72 33.71 15.95
CA ALA A 44 -14.04 32.74 17.00
C ALA A 44 -14.86 31.56 16.45
N ALA A 45 -15.84 31.83 15.57
CA ALA A 45 -16.58 30.77 14.88
C ALA A 45 -15.66 29.90 14.01
N ALA A 46 -14.70 30.50 13.30
CA ALA A 46 -13.67 29.78 12.56
C ALA A 46 -12.79 28.91 13.49
N ALA A 47 -12.40 29.46 14.66
CA ALA A 47 -11.58 28.76 15.65
C ALA A 47 -12.30 27.55 16.23
N VAL A 48 -13.61 27.64 16.47
CA VAL A 48 -14.42 26.49 16.90
C VAL A 48 -14.50 25.45 15.78
N LEU A 49 -14.80 25.88 14.55
CA LEU A 49 -15.02 24.98 13.42
C LEU A 49 -13.78 24.14 13.08
N VAL A 50 -12.60 24.75 13.06
CA VAL A 50 -11.33 24.05 12.78
C VAL A 50 -10.73 23.44 14.05
N GLY A 51 -10.75 24.18 15.15
CA GLY A 51 -10.07 23.82 16.39
C GLY A 51 -10.70 22.63 17.11
N VAL A 52 -12.01 22.42 17.04
CA VAL A 52 -12.69 21.29 17.73
C VAL A 52 -12.15 19.94 17.26
N ALA A 53 -11.92 19.77 15.95
CA ALA A 53 -11.37 18.53 15.42
C ALA A 53 -9.95 18.27 15.94
N SER A 54 -9.11 19.31 15.99
CA SER A 54 -7.76 19.22 16.53
C SER A 54 -7.75 18.95 18.03
N LEU A 55 -8.65 19.59 18.78
CA LEU A 55 -8.85 19.40 20.21
C LEU A 55 -9.22 17.96 20.56
N LEU A 56 -10.21 17.40 19.84
CA LEU A 56 -10.63 16.02 20.05
C LEU A 56 -9.49 15.03 19.76
N ARG A 57 -8.65 15.29 18.76
CA ARG A 57 -7.45 14.48 18.46
C ARG A 57 -6.43 14.58 19.58
N GLY A 58 -6.08 15.80 20.01
CA GLY A 58 -5.12 16.02 21.09
C GLY A 58 -5.55 15.37 22.40
N ILE A 59 -6.81 15.55 22.81
CA ILE A 59 -7.37 14.94 24.03
C ILE A 59 -7.31 13.41 23.96
N ARG A 60 -7.69 12.81 22.82
CA ARG A 60 -7.57 11.35 22.65
C ARG A 60 -6.12 10.89 22.71
N GLY A 61 -5.20 11.64 22.12
CA GLY A 61 -3.77 11.35 22.18
C GLY A 61 -3.23 11.35 23.60
N MET A 62 -3.66 12.31 24.42
CA MET A 62 -3.31 12.37 25.84
C MET A 62 -3.87 11.17 26.61
N LEU A 63 -5.14 10.81 26.37
CA LEU A 63 -5.81 9.68 27.04
C LEU A 63 -5.21 8.32 26.67
N GLN A 64 -4.74 8.17 25.43
CA GLN A 64 -4.17 6.92 24.93
C GLN A 64 -2.67 6.77 25.20
N GLY A 65 -2.00 7.80 25.71
CA GLY A 65 -0.54 7.81 25.92
C GLY A 65 0.27 7.59 24.63
N SER A 66 -0.34 7.89 23.48
CA SER A 66 0.26 7.60 22.18
C SER A 66 1.26 8.69 21.81
N VAL A 67 2.53 8.32 21.74
CA VAL A 67 3.62 9.20 21.30
C VAL A 67 3.42 9.67 19.86
N ALA A 68 2.76 8.86 19.02
CA ALA A 68 2.42 9.20 17.64
C ALA A 68 1.46 10.41 17.51
N GLN A 69 0.76 10.79 18.58
CA GLN A 69 -0.19 11.92 18.58
C GLN A 69 0.34 13.15 19.33
N SER A 70 1.61 13.15 19.74
CA SER A 70 2.25 14.23 20.48
C SER A 70 2.14 15.62 19.82
N THR A 71 2.21 15.69 18.49
CA THR A 71 2.00 16.94 17.75
C THR A 71 0.56 17.46 17.92
N ASP A 72 -0.44 16.57 17.93
CA ASP A 72 -1.83 16.96 18.16
C ASP A 72 -2.09 17.43 19.59
N GLN A 73 -1.34 16.90 20.56
CA GLN A 73 -1.41 17.34 21.96
C GLN A 73 -0.91 18.78 22.12
N LEU A 74 0.28 19.10 21.58
CA LEU A 74 0.85 20.45 21.62
C LEU A 74 -0.05 21.46 20.90
N VAL A 75 -0.58 21.09 19.72
CA VAL A 75 -1.49 21.96 18.97
C VAL A 75 -2.80 22.17 19.71
N ALA A 76 -3.37 21.14 20.35
CA ALA A 76 -4.59 21.31 21.15
C ALA A 76 -4.39 22.27 22.32
N ILE A 77 -3.25 22.18 23.03
CA ILE A 77 -2.90 23.10 24.13
C ILE A 77 -2.71 24.52 23.59
N ALA A 78 -1.98 24.69 22.49
CA ALA A 78 -1.74 25.99 21.88
C ALA A 78 -3.05 26.65 21.38
N VAL A 79 -3.96 25.88 20.79
CA VAL A 79 -5.28 26.36 20.33
C VAL A 79 -6.13 26.82 21.51
N LEU A 80 -6.20 26.05 22.60
CA LEU A 80 -6.94 26.46 23.81
C LEU A 80 -6.35 27.72 24.44
N ALA A 81 -5.03 27.77 24.55
CA ALA A 81 -4.36 28.90 25.16
C ALA A 81 -4.54 30.18 24.31
N SER A 82 -4.39 30.08 22.99
CA SER A 82 -4.60 31.22 22.07
C SER A 82 -6.06 31.68 22.06
N ALA A 83 -7.02 30.74 21.99
CA ALA A 83 -8.44 31.06 22.03
C ALA A 83 -8.85 31.73 23.35
N SER A 84 -8.25 31.34 24.48
CA SER A 84 -8.54 31.95 25.79
C SER A 84 -8.11 33.43 25.88
N HIS A 85 -7.11 33.83 25.08
CA HIS A 85 -6.60 35.21 25.00
C HIS A 85 -7.24 36.04 23.87
N GLY A 86 -8.17 35.45 23.12
CA GLY A 86 -8.76 36.10 21.95
C GLY A 86 -7.85 36.14 20.72
N ASP A 87 -6.72 35.44 20.73
CA ASP A 87 -5.88 35.26 19.54
C ASP A 87 -6.46 34.15 18.64
N PHE A 88 -7.54 34.50 17.97
CA PHE A 88 -8.25 33.61 17.06
C PHE A 88 -7.48 33.37 15.76
N LEU A 89 -6.60 34.28 15.36
CA LEU A 89 -5.73 34.12 14.19
C LEU A 89 -4.85 32.89 14.37
N THR A 90 -4.17 32.79 15.50
CA THR A 90 -3.31 31.65 15.84
C THR A 90 -4.14 30.38 16.08
N ALA A 91 -5.28 30.49 16.78
CA ALA A 91 -6.15 29.36 17.09
C ALA A 91 -6.73 28.66 15.85
N VAL A 92 -6.85 29.35 14.71
CA VAL A 92 -7.29 28.79 13.43
C VAL A 92 -6.12 28.40 12.53
N SER A 93 -5.13 29.27 12.37
CA SER A 93 -4.05 29.08 11.38
C SER A 93 -3.20 27.85 11.68
N LEU A 94 -2.88 27.60 12.96
CA LEU A 94 -2.06 26.47 13.38
C LEU A 94 -2.69 25.10 13.04
N PRO A 95 -3.92 24.76 13.47
CA PRO A 95 -4.55 23.49 13.10
C PRO A 95 -4.86 23.40 11.60
N LEU A 96 -5.17 24.52 10.95
CA LEU A 96 -5.43 24.57 9.50
C LEU A 96 -4.19 24.17 8.69
N LEU A 97 -3.02 24.71 9.03
CA LEU A 97 -1.74 24.35 8.39
C LEU A 97 -1.40 22.88 8.65
N LEU A 98 -1.56 22.40 9.89
CA LEU A 98 -1.29 21.00 10.23
C LEU A 98 -2.20 20.04 9.47
N ASP A 99 -3.50 20.34 9.36
CA ASP A 99 -4.40 19.48 8.61
C ASP A 99 -4.14 19.54 7.09
N MET A 100 -3.71 20.68 6.56
CA MET A 100 -3.30 20.78 5.14
C MET A 100 -2.13 19.85 4.82
N VAL A 101 -1.11 19.81 5.69
CA VAL A 101 0.01 18.87 5.61
C VAL A 101 -0.47 17.42 5.57
N ARG A 102 -1.35 17.05 6.49
CA ARG A 102 -1.88 15.69 6.60
C ARG A 102 -2.68 15.29 5.35
N ILE A 103 -3.46 16.21 4.78
CA ILE A 103 -4.20 15.95 3.53
C ILE A 103 -3.23 15.66 2.37
N PHE A 104 -2.10 16.36 2.29
CA PHE A 104 -1.06 16.05 1.29
C PHE A 104 -0.41 14.68 1.52
N GLU A 105 -0.17 14.31 2.77
CA GLU A 105 0.32 12.97 3.13
C GLU A 105 -0.69 11.87 2.75
N ASP A 106 -1.97 12.04 3.13
CA ASP A 106 -3.01 11.06 2.85
C ASP A 106 -3.13 10.81 1.33
N ARG A 107 -3.12 11.88 0.53
CA ARG A 107 -3.24 11.77 -0.94
C ARG A 107 -2.06 11.08 -1.61
N THR A 108 -0.84 11.34 -1.16
CA THR A 108 0.35 10.74 -1.77
C THR A 108 0.42 9.23 -1.53
N VAL A 109 -0.16 8.76 -0.43
CA VAL A 109 -0.11 7.35 -0.03
C VAL A 109 -1.31 6.56 -0.53
N LEU A 110 -2.47 7.20 -0.68
CA LEU A 110 -3.61 6.60 -1.35
C LEU A 110 -3.30 6.31 -2.82
N GLY A 111 -2.64 7.24 -3.54
CA GLY A 111 -2.29 7.04 -4.95
C GLY A 111 -1.39 5.82 -5.21
N ALA A 112 -0.43 5.55 -4.31
CA ALA A 112 0.42 4.36 -4.41
C ALA A 112 -0.38 3.06 -4.18
N LYS A 113 -1.28 3.03 -3.19
CA LYS A 113 -2.12 1.85 -2.90
C LYS A 113 -3.14 1.57 -4.01
N GLU A 114 -3.74 2.60 -4.60
CA GLU A 114 -4.72 2.45 -5.68
C GLU A 114 -4.08 1.91 -6.96
N ALA A 115 -2.88 2.39 -7.32
CA ALA A 115 -2.13 1.87 -8.45
C ALA A 115 -1.76 0.39 -8.28
N ILE A 116 -1.39 -0.02 -7.05
CA ILE A 116 -1.09 -1.42 -6.74
C ILE A 116 -2.36 -2.29 -6.80
N ARG A 117 -3.48 -1.82 -6.24
CA ARG A 117 -4.77 -2.55 -6.34
C ARG A 117 -5.22 -2.71 -7.78
N ALA A 118 -5.05 -1.67 -8.61
CA ALA A 118 -5.37 -1.75 -10.03
C ALA A 118 -4.49 -2.78 -10.77
N LEU A 119 -3.20 -2.86 -10.43
CA LEU A 119 -2.29 -3.88 -10.98
C LEU A 119 -2.61 -5.30 -10.49
N LEU A 120 -2.97 -5.47 -9.21
CA LEU A 120 -3.39 -6.76 -8.66
C LEU A 120 -4.72 -7.25 -9.26
N ALA A 121 -5.67 -6.33 -9.49
CA ALA A 121 -6.94 -6.64 -10.14
C ALA A 121 -6.78 -7.06 -11.61
N LEU A 122 -5.71 -6.61 -12.29
CA LEU A 122 -5.34 -7.08 -13.62
C LEU A 122 -4.68 -8.46 -13.61
N ALA A 123 -4.16 -8.91 -12.45
CA ALA A 123 -3.46 -10.18 -12.29
C ALA A 123 -4.34 -11.31 -11.71
N THR A 124 -5.55 -11.01 -11.26
CA THR A 124 -6.51 -12.02 -10.77
C THR A 124 -7.02 -12.88 -11.93
N PRO A 125 -6.84 -14.21 -11.88
CA PRO A 125 -7.27 -15.09 -12.95
C PRO A 125 -8.81 -15.14 -13.02
N GLU A 126 -9.36 -15.08 -14.23
CA GLU A 126 -10.75 -15.46 -14.48
C GLU A 126 -10.94 -16.94 -14.16
N ILE A 127 -12.01 -17.28 -13.42
CA ILE A 127 -12.30 -18.66 -13.06
C ILE A 127 -13.62 -19.09 -13.72
N LEU A 128 -13.60 -20.27 -14.33
CA LEU A 128 -14.76 -20.85 -15.00
C LEU A 128 -15.37 -21.93 -14.12
N ARG A 129 -16.53 -21.68 -13.51
CA ARG A 129 -17.25 -22.67 -12.70
C ARG A 129 -18.21 -23.47 -13.58
N ILE A 130 -18.27 -24.78 -13.35
CA ILE A 130 -19.20 -25.70 -14.00
C ILE A 130 -20.42 -25.87 -13.08
N ASP A 131 -21.61 -25.59 -13.58
CA ASP A 131 -22.87 -25.81 -12.86
C ASP A 131 -23.81 -26.63 -13.78
N GLY A 132 -23.86 -27.94 -13.55
CA GLY A 132 -24.51 -28.88 -14.47
C GLY A 132 -23.78 -28.98 -15.82
N GLU A 133 -24.44 -28.58 -16.91
CA GLU A 133 -23.88 -28.55 -18.27
C GLU A 133 -23.35 -27.16 -18.68
N GLU A 134 -23.66 -26.11 -17.91
CA GLU A 134 -23.27 -24.74 -18.25
C GLU A 134 -21.98 -24.33 -17.53
N VAL A 135 -21.19 -23.48 -18.20
CA VAL A 135 -19.92 -22.95 -17.69
C VAL A 135 -20.04 -21.44 -17.58
N TYR A 136 -19.83 -20.91 -16.38
CA TYR A 136 -19.94 -19.48 -16.10
C TYR A 136 -18.60 -18.93 -15.61
N THR A 137 -18.26 -17.72 -16.07
CA THR A 137 -17.14 -16.96 -15.51
C THR A 137 -17.56 -16.34 -14.18
N CYS A 138 -16.82 -16.60 -13.11
CA CYS A 138 -17.08 -16.05 -11.79
C CYS A 138 -15.81 -15.48 -11.15
N SER A 139 -15.99 -14.66 -10.12
CA SER A 139 -14.89 -14.17 -9.29
C SER A 139 -14.41 -15.28 -8.34
N MET A 140 -13.19 -15.16 -7.82
CA MET A 140 -12.67 -16.07 -6.80
C MET A 140 -13.53 -16.09 -5.53
N GLU A 141 -14.22 -15.00 -5.23
CA GLU A 141 -15.10 -14.84 -4.06
C GLU A 141 -16.38 -15.70 -4.15
N ASP A 142 -16.79 -16.09 -5.36
CA ASP A 142 -18.03 -16.84 -5.61
C ASP A 142 -17.81 -18.37 -5.64
N ILE A 143 -16.60 -18.83 -5.37
CA ILE A 143 -16.22 -20.24 -5.43
C ILE A 143 -16.17 -20.84 -4.05
N SER A 144 -16.85 -21.96 -3.89
CA SER A 144 -16.88 -22.74 -2.66
C SER A 144 -16.09 -24.03 -2.78
N LYS A 145 -15.77 -24.62 -1.63
CA LYS A 145 -15.24 -25.98 -1.56
C LYS A 145 -16.20 -26.95 -2.22
N ASP A 146 -15.65 -27.97 -2.86
CA ASP A 146 -16.35 -29.01 -3.65
C ASP A 146 -16.97 -28.54 -4.98
N ASP A 147 -16.86 -27.26 -5.34
CA ASP A 147 -17.23 -26.78 -6.68
C ASP A 147 -16.35 -27.43 -7.77
N LEU A 148 -16.90 -27.49 -8.98
CA LEU A 148 -16.17 -27.94 -10.18
C LEU A 148 -15.74 -26.74 -11.01
N VAL A 149 -14.45 -26.65 -11.28
CA VAL A 149 -13.84 -25.57 -12.05
C VAL A 149 -13.24 -26.13 -13.33
N LEU A 150 -13.46 -25.44 -14.43
CA LEU A 150 -12.89 -25.73 -15.74
C LEU A 150 -11.63 -24.86 -15.95
N VAL A 151 -10.51 -25.48 -16.29
CA VAL A 151 -9.29 -24.76 -16.63
C VAL A 151 -8.85 -25.16 -18.03
N ARG A 152 -8.91 -24.20 -18.96
CA ARG A 152 -8.49 -24.41 -20.35
C ARG A 152 -6.98 -24.30 -20.52
N PRO A 153 -6.41 -24.82 -21.62
CA PRO A 153 -5.01 -24.61 -21.95
C PRO A 153 -4.63 -23.12 -21.93
N GLY A 154 -3.50 -22.78 -21.31
CA GLY A 154 -3.00 -21.42 -21.14
C GLY A 154 -3.56 -20.68 -19.92
N MET A 155 -4.64 -21.16 -19.28
CA MET A 155 -5.19 -20.51 -18.10
C MET A 155 -4.38 -20.82 -16.83
N ARG A 156 -4.31 -19.84 -15.92
CA ARG A 156 -3.81 -20.06 -14.56
C ARG A 156 -4.85 -20.76 -13.72
N ILE A 157 -4.40 -21.72 -12.91
CA ILE A 157 -5.21 -22.43 -11.93
C ILE A 157 -5.37 -21.49 -10.73
N GLY A 158 -6.61 -21.07 -10.44
CA GLY A 158 -6.93 -20.11 -9.37
C GLY A 158 -7.24 -20.74 -8.00
N VAL A 159 -7.28 -22.07 -7.91
CA VAL A 159 -7.77 -22.81 -6.74
C VAL A 159 -6.88 -24.02 -6.45
N ASP A 160 -6.83 -24.47 -5.20
CA ASP A 160 -6.23 -25.76 -4.85
C ASP A 160 -7.31 -26.85 -4.99
N GLY A 161 -6.97 -27.97 -5.61
CA GLY A 161 -7.95 -29.02 -5.84
C GLY A 161 -7.36 -30.29 -6.42
N GLU A 162 -8.27 -31.19 -6.82
CA GLU A 162 -7.95 -32.46 -7.43
C GLU A 162 -8.56 -32.54 -8.83
N VAL A 163 -7.78 -33.02 -9.79
CA VAL A 163 -8.26 -33.24 -11.16
C VAL A 163 -9.27 -34.38 -11.15
N VAL A 164 -10.50 -34.10 -11.55
CA VAL A 164 -11.57 -35.11 -11.68
C VAL A 164 -11.73 -35.63 -13.10
N SER A 165 -11.30 -34.87 -14.10
CA SER A 165 -11.27 -35.33 -15.48
C SER A 165 -10.25 -34.56 -16.32
N GLY A 166 -9.62 -35.26 -17.25
CA GLY A 166 -8.65 -34.69 -18.19
C GLY A 166 -7.21 -35.10 -17.88
N TRP A 167 -6.34 -34.89 -18.87
CA TRP A 167 -4.90 -35.13 -18.79
C TRP A 167 -4.19 -33.93 -19.39
N SER A 168 -3.26 -33.31 -18.65
CA SER A 168 -2.53 -32.13 -19.13
C SER A 168 -1.15 -32.02 -18.49
N LEU A 169 -0.32 -31.14 -19.06
CA LEU A 169 0.89 -30.66 -18.41
C LEU A 169 0.57 -29.37 -17.65
N VAL A 170 1.06 -29.25 -16.43
CA VAL A 170 0.92 -28.04 -15.60
C VAL A 170 2.29 -27.47 -15.30
N ASP A 171 2.47 -26.19 -15.58
CA ASP A 171 3.67 -25.45 -15.18
C ASP A 171 3.58 -25.09 -13.69
N THR A 172 4.53 -25.61 -12.91
CA THR A 172 4.63 -25.38 -11.47
C THR A 172 5.59 -24.26 -11.10
N SER A 173 6.19 -23.58 -12.07
CA SER A 173 7.24 -22.56 -11.88
C SER A 173 6.88 -21.47 -10.88
N ALA A 174 5.62 -21.03 -10.84
CA ALA A 174 5.13 -20.01 -9.90
C ALA A 174 5.19 -20.46 -8.43
N VAL A 175 5.17 -21.76 -8.16
CA VAL A 175 5.16 -22.34 -6.80
C VAL A 175 6.51 -22.96 -6.46
N SER A 176 7.14 -23.67 -7.41
CA SER A 176 8.40 -24.37 -7.20
C SER A 176 9.64 -23.51 -7.45
N GLY A 177 9.50 -22.41 -8.21
CA GLY A 177 10.63 -21.60 -8.66
C GLY A 177 11.50 -22.27 -9.74
N GLU A 178 11.10 -23.43 -10.27
CA GLU A 178 11.82 -24.14 -11.32
C GLU A 178 10.91 -24.33 -12.54
N ILE A 179 11.47 -24.16 -13.75
CA ILE A 179 10.73 -24.34 -15.00
C ILE A 179 10.56 -25.84 -15.25
N GLN A 180 9.52 -26.41 -14.64
CA GLN A 180 9.19 -27.83 -14.77
C GLN A 180 7.69 -28.00 -14.98
N ALA A 181 7.35 -28.65 -16.09
CA ALA A 181 6.00 -29.11 -16.35
C ALA A 181 5.81 -30.46 -15.67
N GLN A 182 4.74 -30.57 -14.89
CA GLN A 182 4.30 -31.81 -14.26
C GLN A 182 3.10 -32.36 -15.02
N GLU A 183 3.12 -33.66 -15.33
CA GLU A 183 1.95 -34.34 -15.84
C GLU A 183 0.90 -34.51 -14.74
N VAL A 184 -0.32 -34.10 -15.04
CA VAL A 184 -1.47 -34.26 -14.15
C VAL A 184 -2.58 -35.01 -14.87
N GLN A 185 -3.21 -35.91 -14.15
CA GLN A 185 -4.31 -36.75 -14.60
C GLN A 185 -5.37 -36.87 -13.50
N GLU A 186 -6.47 -37.56 -13.77
CA GLU A 186 -7.49 -37.87 -12.78
C GLU A 186 -6.88 -38.39 -11.47
N GLY A 187 -7.27 -37.79 -10.34
CA GLY A 187 -6.72 -38.06 -9.01
C GLY A 187 -5.49 -37.24 -8.62
N SER A 188 -4.93 -36.44 -9.53
CA SER A 188 -3.74 -35.61 -9.25
C SER A 188 -4.12 -34.32 -8.54
N LEU A 189 -3.30 -33.91 -7.56
CA LEU A 189 -3.44 -32.63 -6.89
C LEU A 189 -2.85 -31.50 -7.74
N VAL A 190 -3.57 -30.38 -7.78
CA VAL A 190 -3.16 -29.14 -8.46
C VAL A 190 -3.31 -27.96 -7.51
N TYR A 191 -2.45 -26.96 -7.68
CA TYR A 191 -2.31 -25.85 -6.74
C TYR A 191 -2.56 -24.51 -7.42
N ALA A 192 -3.14 -23.57 -6.67
CA ALA A 192 -3.36 -22.21 -7.11
C ALA A 192 -2.03 -21.52 -7.47
N GLY A 193 -2.02 -20.78 -8.58
CA GLY A 193 -0.85 -20.08 -9.12
C GLY A 193 -0.11 -20.84 -10.21
N THR A 194 -0.33 -22.15 -10.35
CA THR A 194 0.21 -22.96 -11.46
C THR A 194 -0.53 -22.67 -12.78
N GLN A 195 0.06 -23.02 -13.93
CA GLN A 195 -0.55 -22.76 -15.25
C GLN A 195 -0.83 -24.06 -15.99
N ASN A 196 -2.03 -24.21 -16.53
CA ASN A 196 -2.38 -25.32 -17.40
C ASN A 196 -1.79 -25.11 -18.80
N ILE A 197 -1.13 -26.12 -19.38
CA ILE A 197 -0.39 -25.97 -20.64
C ILE A 197 -1.14 -26.63 -21.82
N SER A 198 -1.55 -27.89 -21.69
CA SER A 198 -1.81 -28.74 -22.87
C SER A 198 -3.28 -28.97 -23.21
N ALA A 199 -4.08 -29.35 -22.21
CA ALA A 199 -5.44 -29.81 -22.41
C ALA A 199 -6.35 -29.31 -21.28
N GLU A 200 -7.65 -29.31 -21.54
CA GLU A 200 -8.65 -28.88 -20.57
C GLU A 200 -8.67 -29.81 -19.35
N LEU A 201 -8.73 -29.21 -18.16
CA LEU A 201 -8.84 -29.90 -16.88
C LEU A 201 -10.13 -29.52 -16.18
N ARG A 202 -10.81 -30.50 -15.59
CA ARG A 202 -11.87 -30.26 -14.60
C ARG A 202 -11.31 -30.55 -13.22
N ILE A 203 -11.39 -29.57 -12.34
CA ILE A 203 -10.77 -29.61 -11.02
C ILE A 203 -11.88 -29.48 -9.99
N LYS A 204 -11.90 -30.39 -9.02
CA LYS A 204 -12.76 -30.27 -7.84
C LYS A 204 -12.04 -29.48 -6.77
N VAL A 205 -12.66 -28.41 -6.30
CA VAL A 205 -12.05 -27.44 -5.38
C VAL A 205 -11.91 -28.02 -3.98
N HIS A 206 -10.69 -27.98 -3.43
CA HIS A 206 -10.40 -28.34 -2.04
C HIS A 206 -10.32 -27.11 -1.13
N SER A 207 -9.63 -26.05 -1.60
CA SER A 207 -9.52 -24.78 -0.89
C SER A 207 -9.35 -23.60 -1.85
N VAL A 208 -9.78 -22.42 -1.38
CA VAL A 208 -9.81 -21.17 -2.14
C VAL A 208 -9.25 -20.02 -1.32
N GLY A 209 -8.84 -18.94 -1.98
CA GLY A 209 -8.44 -17.69 -1.31
C GLY A 209 -7.35 -17.92 -0.26
N HIS A 210 -7.56 -17.41 0.96
CA HIS A 210 -6.61 -17.53 2.09
C HIS A 210 -6.30 -18.96 2.54
N ASP A 211 -7.21 -19.92 2.29
CA ASP A 211 -7.01 -21.33 2.65
C ASP A 211 -6.27 -22.14 1.57
N SER A 212 -5.98 -21.53 0.42
CA SER A 212 -5.08 -22.12 -0.59
C SER A 212 -3.61 -22.05 -0.16
N ALA A 213 -2.75 -22.85 -0.78
CA ALA A 213 -1.32 -22.83 -0.56
C ALA A 213 -0.73 -21.43 -0.80
N MET A 214 -1.13 -20.77 -1.89
CA MET A 214 -0.72 -19.41 -2.19
C MET A 214 -1.33 -18.39 -1.21
N GLY A 215 -2.59 -18.59 -0.79
CA GLY A 215 -3.26 -17.77 0.22
C GLY A 215 -2.57 -17.79 1.58
N ARG A 216 -2.09 -18.96 2.01
CA ARG A 216 -1.28 -19.10 3.24
C ARG A 216 0.07 -18.39 3.14
N VAL A 217 0.74 -18.50 1.99
CA VAL A 217 2.00 -17.77 1.74
C VAL A 217 1.77 -16.26 1.81
N LEU A 218 0.71 -15.77 1.17
CA LEU A 218 0.32 -14.36 1.23
C LEU A 218 -0.05 -13.90 2.65
N ALA A 219 -0.75 -14.73 3.43
CA ALA A 219 -1.07 -14.42 4.81
C ALA A 219 0.19 -14.29 5.70
N ILE A 220 1.17 -15.18 5.53
CA ILE A 220 2.46 -15.09 6.23
C ILE A 220 3.22 -13.81 5.84
N LEU A 221 3.16 -13.43 4.55
CA LEU A 221 3.74 -12.18 4.04
C LEU A 221 3.06 -10.94 4.65
N ASP A 222 1.73 -10.91 4.71
CA ASP A 222 0.98 -9.80 5.32
C ASP A 222 1.28 -9.67 6.82
N GLU A 223 1.42 -10.78 7.55
CA GLU A 223 1.82 -10.77 8.96
C GLU A 223 3.24 -10.20 9.17
N THR A 224 4.18 -10.50 8.26
CA THR A 224 5.57 -10.04 8.37
C THR A 224 5.80 -8.59 7.93
N ILE A 225 4.93 -8.02 7.10
CA ILE A 225 5.01 -6.61 6.66
C ILE A 225 4.54 -5.64 7.77
N SER A 226 3.89 -6.13 8.83
CA SER A 226 3.19 -5.29 9.83
C SER A 226 4.07 -4.49 10.80
N THR A 227 5.40 -4.48 10.68
CA THR A 227 6.24 -3.61 11.50
C THR A 227 7.44 -3.09 10.76
N PRO A 228 7.48 -1.78 10.52
CA PRO A 228 8.72 -1.09 10.85
C PRO A 228 8.52 0.32 11.40
N ARG A 229 9.22 0.56 12.51
CA ARG A 229 10.17 1.67 12.71
C ARG A 229 9.89 3.01 11.99
N VAL A 230 8.67 3.52 12.02
CA VAL A 230 8.44 4.97 12.10
C VAL A 230 8.86 5.51 13.50
N GLN A 231 9.18 4.59 14.43
CA GLN A 231 9.58 4.83 15.81
C GLN A 231 10.79 5.76 16.00
N ALA A 232 11.74 5.86 15.06
CA ALA A 232 12.93 6.68 15.32
C ALA A 232 12.62 8.17 15.50
N VAL A 233 11.61 8.71 14.80
CA VAL A 233 11.18 10.11 14.99
C VAL A 233 10.23 10.22 16.18
N GLU A 234 9.36 9.22 16.37
CA GLU A 234 8.39 9.19 17.46
C GLU A 234 9.07 9.06 18.84
N GLU A 235 10.13 8.27 18.99
CA GLU A 235 10.89 8.12 20.24
C GLU A 235 11.48 9.45 20.72
N TRP A 236 11.98 10.29 19.81
CA TRP A 236 12.45 11.64 20.14
C TRP A 236 11.30 12.58 20.50
N ILE A 237 10.16 12.44 19.83
CA ILE A 237 8.96 13.25 20.08
C ILE A 237 8.39 12.99 21.49
N GLY A 238 8.53 11.76 22.02
CA GLY A 238 8.09 11.42 23.38
C GLY A 238 8.78 12.25 24.48
N ILE A 239 10.06 12.59 24.29
CA ILE A 239 10.81 13.47 25.20
C ILE A 239 10.50 14.95 24.90
N TYR A 240 10.21 15.26 23.65
CA TYR A 240 10.02 16.62 23.16
C TYR A 240 8.82 17.34 23.82
N VAL A 241 7.67 16.68 23.96
CA VAL A 241 6.46 17.30 24.55
C VAL A 241 6.67 17.71 26.01
N PRO A 242 7.17 16.85 26.93
CA PRO A 242 7.50 17.26 28.29
C PRO A 242 8.50 18.40 28.35
N VAL A 243 9.54 18.39 27.52
CA VAL A 243 10.56 19.46 27.49
C VAL A 243 9.93 20.79 27.05
N ALA A 244 9.09 20.78 26.01
CA ALA A 244 8.39 21.96 25.54
C ALA A 244 7.44 22.55 26.59
N LEU A 245 6.67 21.69 27.28
CA LEU A 245 5.80 22.11 28.37
C LEU A 245 6.57 22.65 29.58
N CYS A 246 7.67 22.02 29.97
CA CYS A 246 8.53 22.52 31.04
C CYS A 246 9.15 23.88 30.70
N ALA A 247 9.61 24.06 29.46
CA ALA A 247 10.16 25.34 29.01
C ALA A 247 9.10 26.45 28.99
N ALA A 248 7.90 26.16 28.46
CA ALA A 248 6.78 27.08 28.45
C ALA A 248 6.29 27.41 29.88
N GLY A 249 6.19 26.41 30.75
CA GLY A 249 5.85 26.58 32.16
C GLY A 249 6.90 27.40 32.92
N SER A 250 8.18 27.21 32.61
CA SER A 250 9.26 28.02 33.20
C SER A 250 9.16 29.49 32.78
N ILE A 251 8.89 29.78 31.50
CA ILE A 251 8.65 31.16 31.04
C ILE A 251 7.45 31.75 31.76
N LEU A 252 6.34 31.01 31.85
CA LEU A 252 5.15 31.47 32.56
C LEU A 252 5.45 31.76 34.03
N PHE A 253 6.20 30.89 34.71
CA PHE A 253 6.56 31.05 36.11
C PHE A 253 7.45 32.28 36.38
N PHE A 254 8.45 32.53 35.54
CA PHE A 254 9.39 33.64 35.76
C PHE A 254 8.93 34.98 35.20
N THR A 255 8.15 34.98 34.12
CA THR A 255 7.72 36.22 33.46
C THR A 255 6.29 36.62 33.80
N GLU A 256 5.49 35.67 34.32
CA GLU A 256 4.04 35.81 34.51
C GLU A 256 3.29 36.19 33.23
N ASP A 257 3.95 36.08 32.06
CA ASP A 257 3.44 36.48 30.76
C ASP A 257 3.03 35.23 29.97
N LEU A 258 1.73 34.95 30.02
CA LEU A 258 1.14 33.83 29.32
C LEU A 258 1.27 33.96 27.80
N SER A 259 1.32 35.18 27.25
CA SER A 259 1.50 35.40 25.82
C SER A 259 2.88 34.91 25.36
N ARG A 260 3.93 35.12 26.16
CA ARG A 260 5.29 34.61 25.88
C ARG A 260 5.37 33.10 25.99
N SER A 261 4.71 32.51 26.97
CA SER A 261 4.63 31.05 27.15
C SER A 261 3.94 30.37 25.96
N ILE A 262 2.80 30.93 25.53
CA ILE A 262 2.06 30.46 24.34
C ILE A 262 2.90 30.61 23.07
N SER A 263 3.56 31.75 22.89
CA SER A 263 4.45 32.00 21.76
C SER A 263 5.57 30.95 21.68
N LEU A 264 6.15 30.56 22.83
CA LEU A 264 7.15 29.50 22.88
C LEU A 264 6.54 28.14 22.50
N LEU A 265 5.36 27.79 23.01
CA LEU A 265 4.70 26.52 22.66
C LEU A 265 4.42 26.40 21.16
N ILE A 266 4.00 27.51 20.54
CA ILE A 266 3.78 27.56 19.09
C ILE A 266 5.11 27.42 18.34
N ALA A 267 6.15 28.13 18.78
CA ALA A 267 7.48 28.04 18.17
C ALA A 267 8.10 26.65 18.30
N LEU A 268 7.79 25.94 19.40
CA LEU A 268 8.16 24.56 19.64
C LEU A 268 7.17 23.57 19.01
N CYS A 269 6.17 23.97 18.25
CA CYS A 269 5.32 22.99 17.59
C CYS A 269 6.12 22.32 16.45
N PRO A 270 6.35 20.99 16.45
CA PRO A 270 7.22 20.31 15.48
C PRO A 270 6.50 20.08 14.13
N THR A 271 5.86 21.13 13.60
CA THR A 271 5.07 21.10 12.36
C THR A 271 5.91 20.71 11.15
N ALA A 272 7.13 21.25 11.03
CA ALA A 272 8.06 20.91 9.96
C ALA A 272 8.52 19.45 10.03
N LEU A 273 8.74 18.93 11.25
CA LEU A 273 9.14 17.54 11.48
C LEU A 273 8.03 16.58 11.05
N ALA A 274 6.77 16.95 11.27
CA ALA A 274 5.61 16.16 10.83
C ALA A 274 5.54 16.02 9.29
N ILE A 275 6.03 17.01 8.52
CA ILE A 275 6.06 16.98 7.05
C ILE A 275 7.28 16.22 6.52
N ALA A 276 8.39 16.24 7.27
CA ALA A 276 9.68 15.76 6.80
C ALA A 276 9.65 14.30 6.32
N GLY A 277 9.02 13.41 7.10
CA GLY A 277 8.88 11.99 6.74
C GLY A 277 8.10 11.77 5.43
N PRO A 278 6.82 12.19 5.36
CA PRO A 278 6.01 12.05 4.16
C PRO A 278 6.61 12.71 2.92
N SER A 279 7.16 13.92 3.05
CA SER A 279 7.78 14.61 1.91
C SER A 279 9.00 13.86 1.38
N THR A 280 9.85 13.36 2.27
CA THR A 280 11.04 12.58 1.89
C THR A 280 10.62 11.29 1.19
N MET A 281 9.59 10.61 1.71
CA MET A 281 9.02 9.41 1.13
C MET A 281 8.55 9.64 -0.32
N VAL A 282 7.80 10.72 -0.57
CA VAL A 282 7.28 11.05 -1.91
C VAL A 282 8.41 11.36 -2.88
N CYS A 283 9.43 12.10 -2.45
CA CYS A 283 10.60 12.36 -3.27
C CYS A 283 11.36 11.07 -3.59
N ALA A 284 11.55 10.18 -2.61
CA ALA A 284 12.22 8.89 -2.79
C ALA A 284 11.45 7.98 -3.76
N LEU A 285 10.13 7.88 -3.62
CA LEU A 285 9.27 7.11 -4.53
C LEU A 285 9.34 7.63 -5.97
N ASN A 286 9.28 8.96 -6.15
CA ASN A 286 9.41 9.57 -7.47
C ASN A 286 10.80 9.33 -8.10
N ALA A 287 11.86 9.36 -7.30
CA ALA A 287 13.21 9.05 -7.77
C ALA A 287 13.34 7.57 -8.17
N ALA A 288 12.83 6.65 -7.35
CA ALA A 288 12.82 5.21 -7.62
C ALA A 288 12.02 4.88 -8.89
N ALA A 289 10.84 5.47 -9.06
CA ALA A 289 10.00 5.25 -10.23
C ALA A 289 10.68 5.67 -11.54
N ARG A 290 11.46 6.77 -11.54
CA ARG A 290 12.25 7.20 -12.71
C ARG A 290 13.37 6.21 -13.07
N LEU A 291 13.78 5.38 -12.12
CA LEU A 291 14.76 4.31 -12.30
C LEU A 291 14.10 2.95 -12.60
N GLY A 292 12.77 2.91 -12.77
CA GLY A 292 12.03 1.66 -12.99
C GLY A 292 11.88 0.80 -11.74
N VAL A 293 12.16 1.35 -10.55
CA VAL A 293 12.02 0.64 -9.27
C VAL A 293 10.66 0.96 -8.66
N LEU A 294 9.81 -0.06 -8.51
CA LEU A 294 8.51 0.06 -7.87
C LEU A 294 8.60 -0.33 -6.40
N ILE A 295 8.32 0.61 -5.50
CA ILE A 295 8.32 0.39 -4.05
C ILE A 295 6.87 0.37 -3.55
N GLN A 296 6.43 -0.76 -3.01
CA GLN A 296 5.01 -1.02 -2.73
C GLN A 296 4.53 -0.59 -1.34
N SER A 297 5.45 -0.41 -0.38
CA SER A 297 5.11 -0.03 0.99
C SER A 297 6.02 1.08 1.53
N ARG A 298 5.50 1.87 2.48
CA ARG A 298 6.30 2.84 3.27
C ARG A 298 7.48 2.16 3.96
N ASP A 299 7.18 0.96 4.40
CA ASP A 299 7.99 0.11 5.24
C ASP A 299 9.20 -0.46 4.51
N ALA A 300 9.04 -0.78 3.22
CA ALA A 300 10.11 -1.33 2.38
C ALA A 300 11.35 -0.43 2.34
N LEU A 301 11.20 0.90 2.27
CA LEU A 301 12.33 1.84 2.25
C LEU A 301 13.15 1.80 3.55
N SER A 302 12.47 1.70 4.69
CA SER A 302 13.13 1.58 5.99
C SER A 302 13.81 0.22 6.17
N LEU A 303 13.18 -0.85 5.67
CA LEU A 303 13.72 -2.20 5.73
C LEU A 303 14.97 -2.33 4.87
N ILE A 304 14.93 -1.85 3.63
CA ILE A 304 16.08 -1.87 2.69
C ILE A 304 17.30 -1.19 3.30
N HIS A 305 17.13 -0.07 4.02
CA HIS A 305 18.24 0.59 4.72
C HIS A 305 18.94 -0.34 5.73
N SER A 306 18.17 -1.19 6.42
CA SER A 306 18.71 -2.14 7.41
C SER A 306 19.11 -3.50 6.83
N CYS A 307 18.84 -3.75 5.55
CA CYS A 307 19.18 -5.02 4.91
C CYS A 307 20.69 -5.13 4.70
N SER A 308 21.29 -6.16 5.28
CA SER A 308 22.71 -6.52 5.09
C SER A 308 22.92 -7.72 4.19
N VAL A 309 21.87 -8.53 4.00
CA VAL A 309 21.90 -9.76 3.21
C VAL A 309 20.86 -9.65 2.10
N LEU A 310 21.29 -9.94 0.88
CA LEU A 310 20.42 -10.04 -0.29
C LEU A 310 20.35 -11.51 -0.71
N ALA A 311 19.22 -12.15 -0.45
CA ALA A 311 18.90 -13.46 -1.03
C ALA A 311 18.18 -13.23 -2.36
N ILE A 312 18.72 -13.76 -3.45
CA ILE A 312 18.17 -13.59 -4.79
C ILE A 312 17.68 -14.94 -5.28
N ASP A 313 16.44 -14.98 -5.74
CA ASP A 313 15.94 -16.16 -6.44
C ASP A 313 16.66 -16.33 -7.78
N LYS A 314 16.85 -17.57 -8.23
CA LYS A 314 17.58 -17.84 -9.48
C LYS A 314 16.67 -17.63 -10.67
N THR A 315 15.56 -18.36 -10.73
CA THR A 315 14.73 -18.48 -11.92
C THR A 315 13.83 -17.26 -12.08
N GLY A 316 13.85 -16.61 -13.25
CA GLY A 316 13.01 -15.43 -13.50
C GLY A 316 13.51 -14.14 -12.84
N THR A 317 14.52 -14.21 -11.96
CA THR A 317 15.21 -13.05 -11.38
C THR A 317 16.63 -12.90 -11.91
N LEU A 318 17.51 -13.89 -11.69
CA LEU A 318 18.85 -13.91 -12.27
C LEU A 318 18.85 -14.46 -13.71
N THR A 319 17.91 -15.35 -14.01
CA THR A 319 17.72 -15.93 -15.34
C THR A 319 16.47 -15.39 -16.00
N LYS A 320 16.39 -15.49 -17.34
CA LYS A 320 15.22 -15.03 -18.11
C LYS A 320 13.95 -15.88 -17.89
N GLY A 321 14.04 -17.01 -17.17
CA GLY A 321 12.90 -17.93 -17.03
C GLY A 321 12.59 -18.73 -18.30
N GLU A 322 13.47 -18.72 -19.31
CA GLU A 322 13.29 -19.42 -20.57
C GLU A 322 14.37 -20.49 -20.76
N LEU A 323 13.97 -21.68 -21.19
CA LEU A 323 14.90 -22.75 -21.56
C LEU A 323 15.45 -22.49 -22.97
N SER A 324 16.75 -22.69 -23.14
CA SER A 324 17.46 -22.57 -24.42
C SER A 324 18.40 -23.75 -24.62
N LEU A 325 18.44 -24.32 -25.82
CA LEU A 325 19.47 -25.29 -26.18
C LEU A 325 20.84 -24.59 -26.22
N GLN A 326 21.74 -25.00 -25.33
CA GLN A 326 23.11 -24.45 -25.22
C GLN A 326 24.13 -25.34 -25.92
N ASN A 327 24.12 -26.65 -25.60
CA ASN A 327 25.05 -27.64 -26.14
C ASN A 327 24.30 -28.92 -26.54
N TYR A 328 24.80 -29.60 -27.59
CA TYR A 328 24.37 -30.93 -28.01
C TYR A 328 25.59 -31.74 -28.46
N THR A 329 25.53 -33.06 -28.33
CA THR A 329 26.63 -33.98 -28.68
C THR A 329 26.28 -34.91 -29.85
N CYS A 330 25.05 -34.86 -30.35
CA CYS A 330 24.58 -35.65 -31.47
C CYS A 330 24.98 -35.04 -32.82
N SER A 331 24.75 -35.78 -33.92
CA SER A 331 24.89 -35.24 -35.27
C SER A 331 23.85 -34.14 -35.55
N GLU A 332 24.11 -33.30 -36.55
CA GLU A 332 23.12 -32.28 -36.99
C GLU A 332 21.83 -32.93 -37.50
N GLU A 333 21.92 -34.09 -38.15
CA GLU A 333 20.76 -34.85 -38.64
C GLU A 333 19.89 -35.34 -37.46
N ASP A 334 20.50 -35.93 -36.42
CA ASP A 334 19.79 -36.37 -35.23
C ASP A 334 19.14 -35.20 -34.49
N LEU A 335 19.84 -34.05 -34.42
CA LEU A 335 19.31 -32.84 -33.80
C LEU A 335 18.09 -32.34 -34.55
N GLN A 336 18.14 -32.32 -35.88
CA GLN A 336 17.01 -31.91 -36.72
C GLN A 336 15.81 -32.85 -36.52
N ILE A 337 16.01 -34.17 -36.50
CA ILE A 337 14.95 -35.14 -36.23
C ILE A 337 14.36 -34.91 -34.83
N ALA A 338 15.20 -34.68 -33.81
CA ALA A 338 14.73 -34.38 -32.46
C ALA A 338 13.88 -33.10 -32.41
N MET A 339 14.28 -32.05 -33.13
CA MET A 339 13.52 -30.80 -33.26
C MET A 339 12.17 -31.00 -33.98
N GLN A 340 12.13 -31.84 -35.02
CA GLN A 340 10.90 -32.21 -35.73
C GLN A 340 9.93 -32.95 -34.80
N CYS A 341 10.42 -33.96 -34.06
CA CYS A 341 9.64 -34.68 -33.07
C CYS A 341 9.12 -33.75 -31.95
N ALA A 342 9.88 -32.71 -31.60
CA ALA A 342 9.52 -31.77 -30.54
C ALA A 342 8.40 -30.78 -30.92
N GLN A 343 8.08 -30.60 -32.20
CA GLN A 343 7.10 -29.58 -32.65
C GLN A 343 5.72 -29.70 -32.00
N ALA A 344 5.21 -30.92 -31.89
CA ALA A 344 3.87 -31.19 -31.37
C ALA A 344 3.79 -31.10 -29.84
N SER A 345 4.93 -31.05 -29.15
CA SER A 345 5.00 -31.05 -27.70
C SER A 345 4.99 -29.64 -27.13
N LEU A 346 4.12 -29.42 -26.15
CA LEU A 346 4.03 -28.17 -25.39
C LEU A 346 4.95 -28.17 -24.16
N HIS A 347 5.72 -29.24 -23.94
CA HIS A 347 6.67 -29.29 -22.84
C HIS A 347 7.76 -28.20 -22.98
N PRO A 348 8.13 -27.46 -21.91
CA PRO A 348 9.10 -26.37 -21.98
C PRO A 348 10.44 -26.74 -22.67
N VAL A 349 10.94 -27.96 -22.44
CA VAL A 349 12.17 -28.47 -23.09
C VAL A 349 11.97 -28.66 -24.60
N SER A 350 10.83 -29.21 -25.03
CA SER A 350 10.50 -29.36 -26.45
C SER A 350 10.36 -27.99 -27.12
N ARG A 351 9.73 -27.04 -26.43
CA ARG A 351 9.61 -25.66 -26.91
C ARG A 351 10.96 -24.97 -27.05
N ALA A 352 11.90 -25.23 -26.15
CA ALA A 352 13.27 -24.72 -26.28
C ALA A 352 13.98 -25.23 -27.53
N LEU A 353 13.80 -26.50 -27.90
CA LEU A 353 14.36 -27.09 -29.14
C LEU A 353 13.75 -26.45 -30.40
N VAL A 354 12.42 -26.32 -30.44
CA VAL A 354 11.71 -25.73 -31.57
C VAL A 354 12.08 -24.25 -31.74
N ASN A 355 12.19 -23.51 -30.63
CA ASN A 355 12.61 -22.10 -30.67
C ASN A 355 14.05 -21.96 -31.18
N HIS A 356 14.96 -22.87 -30.81
CA HIS A 356 16.31 -22.89 -31.33
C HIS A 356 16.33 -23.15 -32.85
N ALA A 357 15.52 -24.09 -33.35
CA ALA A 357 15.38 -24.36 -34.78
C ALA A 357 14.94 -23.10 -35.56
N HIS A 358 13.94 -22.37 -35.06
CA HIS A 358 13.50 -21.12 -35.66
C HIS A 358 14.59 -20.03 -35.66
N GLN A 359 15.35 -19.89 -34.57
CA GLN A 359 16.44 -18.91 -34.48
C GLN A 359 17.57 -19.18 -35.49
N GLN A 360 17.84 -20.45 -35.76
CA GLN A 360 18.87 -20.90 -36.71
C GLN A 360 18.35 -21.11 -38.13
N ASN A 361 17.05 -20.83 -38.38
CA ASN A 361 16.37 -21.11 -39.65
C ASN A 361 16.51 -22.58 -40.13
N ILE A 362 16.52 -23.52 -39.18
CA ILE A 362 16.54 -24.95 -39.47
C ILE A 362 15.13 -25.37 -39.88
N PRO A 363 14.94 -26.05 -41.02
CA PRO A 363 13.62 -26.49 -41.45
C PRO A 363 13.07 -27.57 -40.51
N LEU A 364 11.88 -27.26 -40.02
CA LEU A 364 11.06 -28.02 -39.10
C LEU A 364 10.00 -28.79 -39.88
#